data_AF-A0A382L6Q9-F1
#
_entry.id   AF-A0A382L6Q9-F1
#
_cell.length_a   1.000
_cell.length_b   1.000
_cell.length_c   1.000
_cell.angle_alpha   90.00
_cell.angle_beta   90.00
_cell.angle_gamma   90.00
#
_symmetry.space_group_name_H-M   'P 1'
#
loop_
_entity.id
_entity.type
_entity.pdbx_description
1 polymer ?
#
loop_
_entity_poly.entity_id
_entity_poly.type
_entity_poly.pdbx_seq_one_letter_code
_entity_poly.pdbx_strand_id
1 'polypeptide(L)'
;MNYLPARSVGNLRNMSNAFGQFLVKLQCWVPAHLLSRLVGAFACCRITVIKNALIRGFIWLYNIDTGEAENPVPAGYPDFNAFFSRSLRPGSRPLDNSPSGVVSPADGTITQIGRITDQQLIQAKHLSYSLPQLFGDQEVGNQ
;
A
#
# COMPACT_ATOMS: atom_id res chain seq x y z
N MET A 1 18.63 -6.57 -25.50
CA MET A 1 18.15 -6.66 -24.10
C MET A 1 16.76 -7.26 -24.19
N ASN A 2 16.66 -8.57 -23.98
CA ASN A 2 15.48 -9.37 -24.31
C ASN A 2 14.43 -9.19 -23.21
N TYR A 3 13.39 -8.42 -23.49
CA TYR A 3 12.20 -8.39 -22.65
C TYR A 3 11.56 -9.78 -22.67
N LEU A 4 11.38 -10.37 -21.49
CA LEU A 4 10.51 -11.53 -21.32
C LEU A 4 9.13 -11.16 -21.89
N PRO A 5 8.55 -11.96 -22.81
CA PRO A 5 7.21 -11.69 -23.29
C PRO A 5 6.28 -11.70 -22.08
N ALA A 6 5.48 -10.65 -21.94
CA ALA A 6 4.40 -10.58 -20.98
C ALA A 6 3.64 -11.91 -21.05
N ARG A 7 3.73 -12.72 -19.99
CA ARG A 7 2.89 -13.91 -19.86
C ARG A 7 1.47 -13.42 -20.03
N SER A 8 0.86 -13.82 -21.14
CA SER A 8 -0.55 -13.73 -21.40
C SER A 8 -1.29 -13.97 -20.08
N VAL A 9 -1.89 -12.92 -19.52
CA VAL A 9 -2.89 -13.04 -18.46
C VAL A 9 -4.19 -13.51 -19.11
N GLY A 10 -4.08 -14.51 -20.00
CA GLY A 10 -5.17 -15.37 -20.37
C GLY A 10 -5.26 -16.43 -19.28
N ASN A 11 -6.44 -16.50 -18.67
CA ASN A 11 -6.87 -17.59 -17.79
C ASN A 11 -6.80 -17.40 -16.25
N LEU A 12 -7.16 -16.21 -15.76
CA LEU A 12 -7.81 -16.06 -14.43
C LEU A 12 -9.30 -15.74 -14.57
N ARG A 13 -9.94 -16.32 -15.60
CA ARG A 13 -11.40 -16.41 -15.70
C ARG A 13 -11.86 -17.55 -14.79
N ASN A 14 -12.77 -17.25 -13.85
CA ASN A 14 -13.56 -18.20 -13.05
C ASN A 14 -12.98 -18.80 -11.76
N MET A 15 -12.53 -17.98 -10.80
CA MET A 15 -12.61 -18.38 -9.37
C MET A 15 -13.18 -17.24 -8.50
N SER A 16 -14.40 -17.46 -7.99
CA SER A 16 -15.15 -16.70 -6.96
C SER A 16 -16.11 -15.56 -7.37
N ASN A 17 -16.93 -15.75 -8.41
CA ASN A 17 -17.92 -14.73 -8.83
C ASN A 17 -18.96 -14.38 -7.74
N ALA A 18 -19.34 -15.28 -6.82
CA ALA A 18 -20.32 -14.99 -5.77
C ALA A 18 -19.69 -14.41 -4.48
N PHE A 19 -18.59 -15.01 -4.02
CA PHE A 19 -17.91 -14.57 -2.79
C PHE A 19 -17.24 -13.20 -2.98
N GLY A 20 -16.58 -12.95 -4.11
CA GLY A 20 -16.02 -11.63 -4.41
C GLY A 20 -17.10 -10.55 -4.49
N GLN A 21 -18.22 -10.83 -5.16
CA GLN A 21 -19.37 -9.92 -5.19
C GLN A 21 -19.99 -9.69 -3.81
N PHE A 22 -20.06 -10.72 -2.98
CA PHE A 22 -20.50 -10.60 -1.59
C PHE A 22 -19.57 -9.70 -0.77
N LEU A 23 -18.25 -9.89 -0.87
CA LEU A 23 -17.27 -9.04 -0.18
C LEU A 23 -17.33 -7.58 -0.63
N VAL A 24 -17.50 -7.33 -1.94
CA VAL A 24 -17.67 -5.97 -2.47
C VAL A 24 -18.95 -5.33 -1.93
N LYS A 25 -20.07 -6.05 -1.94
CA LYS A 25 -21.34 -5.56 -1.36
C LYS A 25 -21.17 -5.29 0.13
N LEU A 26 -20.54 -6.20 0.88
CA LEU A 26 -20.26 -6.01 2.29
C LEU A 26 -19.42 -4.74 2.52
N GLN A 27 -18.36 -4.52 1.73
CA GLN A 27 -17.53 -3.33 1.80
C GLN A 27 -18.33 -2.05 1.55
N CYS A 28 -19.28 -2.05 0.61
CA CYS A 28 -20.16 -0.90 0.35
C CYS A 28 -21.12 -0.61 1.50
N TRP A 29 -21.52 -1.63 2.26
CA TRP A 29 -22.43 -1.49 3.39
C TRP A 29 -21.73 -1.03 4.69
N VAL A 30 -20.45 -1.35 4.84
CA VAL A 30 -19.68 -0.95 6.01
C VAL A 30 -19.47 0.57 5.99
N PRO A 31 -19.81 1.31 7.06
CA PRO A 31 -19.56 2.75 7.15
C PRO A 31 -18.05 2.99 7.27
N ALA A 32 -17.37 3.09 6.13
CA ALA A 32 -15.91 3.09 6.03
C ALA A 32 -15.25 4.17 6.89
N HIS A 33 -15.84 5.38 6.95
CA HIS A 33 -15.33 6.48 7.78
C HIS A 33 -15.44 6.17 9.27
N LEU A 34 -16.55 5.59 9.73
CA LEU A 34 -16.71 5.24 11.14
C LEU A 34 -15.74 4.11 11.52
N LEU A 35 -15.66 3.06 10.70
CA LEU A 35 -14.74 1.96 10.93
C LEU A 35 -13.29 2.44 10.94
N SER A 36 -12.90 3.31 10.00
CA SER A 36 -11.56 3.91 9.97
C SER A 36 -11.24 4.68 11.26
N ARG A 37 -12.19 5.47 11.78
CA ARG A 37 -12.01 6.20 13.04
C ARG A 37 -11.88 5.26 14.23
N LEU A 38 -12.66 4.19 14.29
CA LEU A 38 -12.59 3.19 15.36
C LEU A 38 -11.26 2.43 15.34
N VAL A 39 -10.84 1.98 14.16
CA VAL A 39 -9.55 1.30 13.98
C VAL A 39 -8.40 2.26 14.32
N GLY A 40 -8.49 3.52 13.90
CA GLY A 40 -7.50 4.55 14.27
C GLY A 40 -7.40 4.77 15.78
N ALA A 41 -8.54 4.88 16.46
CA ALA A 41 -8.57 5.01 17.92
C ALA A 41 -7.97 3.78 18.62
N PHE A 42 -8.27 2.57 18.10
CA PHE A 42 -7.71 1.32 18.62
C PHE A 42 -6.20 1.21 18.36
N ALA A 43 -5.74 1.67 17.20
CA ALA A 43 -4.33 1.71 16.84
C ALA A 43 -3.51 2.68 17.70
N CYS A 44 -4.15 3.73 18.23
CA CYS A 44 -3.57 4.66 19.21
C CYS A 44 -3.65 4.16 20.68
N CYS A 45 -4.21 2.97 20.92
CA CYS A 45 -4.33 2.44 22.27
C CYS A 45 -2.96 2.15 22.87
N ARG A 46 -2.71 2.68 24.09
CA ARG A 46 -1.44 2.52 24.81
C ARG A 46 -1.44 1.39 25.85
N ILE A 47 -2.55 0.66 25.99
CA ILE A 47 -2.63 -0.46 26.92
C ILE A 47 -1.65 -1.54 26.47
N THR A 48 -0.63 -1.81 27.29
CA THR A 48 0.53 -2.65 26.94
C THR A 48 0.14 -4.03 26.41
N VAL A 49 -0.85 -4.68 27.01
CA VAL A 49 -1.31 -6.00 26.55
C VAL A 49 -1.95 -5.92 25.17
N ILE A 50 -2.82 -4.94 24.94
CA ILE A 50 -3.57 -4.76 23.70
C ILE A 50 -2.62 -4.37 22.56
N LYS A 51 -1.81 -3.33 22.75
CA LYS A 51 -0.88 -2.86 21.70
C LYS A 51 0.14 -3.93 21.32
N ASN A 52 0.69 -4.65 22.30
CA ASN A 52 1.71 -5.65 22.03
C ASN A 52 1.10 -6.86 21.32
N ALA A 53 -0.13 -7.25 21.66
CA ALA A 53 -0.85 -8.30 20.94
C ALA A 53 -1.14 -7.87 19.49
N LEU A 54 -1.59 -6.64 19.28
CA LEU A 54 -1.87 -6.09 17.95
C LEU A 54 -0.60 -6.03 17.07
N ILE A 55 0.50 -5.50 17.62
CA ILE A 55 1.79 -5.42 16.90
C ILE A 55 2.30 -6.83 16.57
N ARG A 56 2.31 -7.76 17.53
CA ARG A 56 2.77 -9.14 17.29
C ARG A 56 1.92 -9.87 16.26
N GLY A 57 0.59 -9.71 16.33
CA GLY A 57 -0.33 -10.27 15.34
C GLY A 57 -0.08 -9.71 13.95
N PHE A 58 0.20 -8.42 13.84
CA PHE A 58 0.52 -7.77 12.57
C PHE A 58 1.86 -8.23 12.00
N ILE A 59 2.90 -8.37 12.84
CA ILE A 59 4.20 -8.94 12.44
C ILE A 59 4.02 -10.35 11.88
N TRP A 60 3.25 -11.18 12.58
CA TRP A 60 3.01 -12.57 12.17
C TRP A 60 2.19 -12.65 10.88
N LEU A 61 1.12 -11.87 10.75
CA LEU A 61 0.23 -11.90 9.59
C LEU A 61 0.91 -11.41 8.31
N TYR A 62 1.74 -10.37 8.41
CA TYR A 62 2.42 -9.76 7.26
C TYR A 62 3.88 -10.16 7.12
N ASN A 63 4.36 -11.10 7.95
CA ASN A 63 5.74 -11.57 7.98
C ASN A 63 6.78 -10.43 7.96
N ILE A 64 6.59 -9.45 8.85
CA ILE A 64 7.39 -8.22 8.87
C ILE A 64 8.79 -8.50 9.41
N ASP A 65 9.80 -8.11 8.65
CA ASP A 65 11.17 -8.08 9.16
C ASP A 65 11.35 -6.93 10.16
N THR A 66 11.50 -7.31 11.43
CA THR A 66 11.77 -6.38 12.53
C THR A 66 13.26 -6.06 12.67
N GLY A 67 14.13 -6.81 12.00
CA GLY A 67 15.58 -6.59 11.97
C GLY A 67 15.96 -5.32 11.22
N GLU A 68 15.14 -4.85 10.28
CA GLU A 68 15.38 -3.57 9.59
C GLU A 68 14.91 -2.35 10.40
N ALA A 69 14.08 -2.54 11.43
CA ALA A 69 13.60 -1.44 12.25
C ALA A 69 14.70 -0.91 13.18
N GLU A 70 14.68 0.40 13.43
CA GLU A 70 15.57 1.05 14.39
C GLU A 70 15.35 0.47 15.80
N ASN A 71 14.09 0.27 16.21
CA ASN A 71 13.73 -0.49 17.40
C ASN A 71 13.12 -1.85 17.00
N PRO A 72 13.85 -2.97 17.13
CA PRO A 72 13.36 -4.28 16.74
C PRO A 72 12.36 -4.88 17.74
N VAL A 73 12.24 -4.31 18.95
CA VAL A 73 11.42 -4.89 20.03
C VAL A 73 10.00 -4.32 19.97
N PRO A 74 8.96 -5.14 19.70
CA PRO A 74 7.57 -4.68 19.63
C PRO A 74 7.08 -3.94 20.89
N ALA A 75 7.57 -4.36 22.06
CA ALA A 75 7.20 -3.74 23.33
C ALA A 75 7.70 -2.29 23.48
N GLY A 76 8.72 -1.90 22.71
CA GLY A 76 9.32 -0.57 22.75
C GLY A 76 8.50 0.54 22.08
N TYR A 77 7.43 0.20 21.37
CA TYR A 77 6.53 1.18 20.75
C TYR A 77 5.37 1.54 21.69
N PRO A 78 4.99 2.83 21.83
CA PRO A 78 3.93 3.26 22.75
C PRO A 78 2.53 2.81 22.34
N ASP A 79 2.30 2.59 21.04
CA ASP A 79 1.04 2.13 20.44
C ASP A 79 1.33 1.47 19.07
N PHE A 80 0.29 0.99 18.38
CA PHE A 80 0.45 0.31 17.09
C PHE A 80 0.81 1.29 15.97
N ASN A 81 0.28 2.51 15.98
CA ASN A 81 0.60 3.50 14.95
C ASN A 81 2.09 3.86 14.96
N ALA A 82 2.69 4.00 16.14
CA ALA A 82 4.13 4.21 16.27
C ALA A 82 4.95 3.04 15.68
N PHE A 83 4.47 1.80 15.79
CA PHE A 83 5.09 0.65 15.13
C PHE A 83 4.84 0.63 13.61
N PHE A 84 3.65 1.02 13.17
CA PHE A 84 3.28 1.06 11.76
C PHE A 84 4.16 2.06 10.99
N SER A 85 4.43 3.23 11.58
CA SER A 85 5.32 4.26 11.02
C SER A 85 6.76 4.17 11.57
N ARG A 86 7.22 2.97 11.97
CA ARG A 86 8.54 2.80 12.58
C ARG A 86 9.68 3.29 11.68
N SER A 87 10.69 3.92 12.29
CA SER A 87 11.93 4.24 11.60
C SER A 87 12.70 2.97 11.25
N LEU A 88 13.33 2.98 10.07
CA LEU A 88 14.28 1.94 9.66
C LEU A 88 15.69 2.30 10.13
N ARG A 89 16.55 1.29 10.26
CA ARG A 89 17.96 1.48 10.60
C ARG A 89 18.65 2.36 9.54
N PRO A 90 19.58 3.24 9.96
CA PRO A 90 20.43 3.96 9.02
C PRO A 90 21.16 2.98 8.09
N GLY A 91 21.23 3.31 6.81
CA GLY A 91 21.90 2.49 5.79
C GLY A 91 21.09 1.29 5.28
N SER A 92 19.88 1.04 5.79
CA SER A 92 19.00 -0.03 5.28
C SER A 92 18.51 0.21 3.85
N ARG A 93 18.52 1.47 3.40
CA ARG A 93 18.12 1.92 2.06
C ARG A 93 19.19 2.89 1.52
N PRO A 94 20.32 2.41 0.98
CA PRO A 94 21.32 3.28 0.37
C PRO A 94 20.70 3.99 -0.83
N LEU A 95 20.86 5.31 -0.89
CA LEU A 95 20.37 6.13 -2.01
C LEU A 95 21.41 6.18 -3.13
N ASP A 96 20.94 6.14 -4.37
CA ASP A 96 21.78 6.45 -5.53
C ASP A 96 22.10 7.96 -5.55
N ASN A 97 23.39 8.29 -5.70
CA ASN A 97 23.90 9.67 -5.73
C ASN A 97 24.08 10.21 -7.16
N SER A 98 23.70 9.44 -8.18
CA SER A 98 23.74 9.89 -9.57
C SER A 98 22.87 11.13 -9.76
N PRO A 99 23.38 12.22 -10.36
CA PRO A 99 22.60 13.44 -10.63
C PRO A 99 21.35 13.21 -11.50
N SER A 100 21.34 12.13 -12.30
CA SER A 100 20.21 11.73 -13.14
C SER A 100 19.56 10.42 -12.68
N GLY A 101 19.88 9.96 -11.47
CA GLY A 101 19.30 8.75 -10.89
C GLY A 101 17.85 8.99 -10.43
N VAL A 102 16.97 8.03 -10.71
CA VAL A 102 15.61 8.01 -10.17
C VAL A 102 15.54 6.87 -9.16
N VAL A 103 15.32 7.20 -7.89
CA VAL A 103 15.16 6.23 -6.80
C VAL A 103 13.68 5.92 -6.56
N SER A 104 13.39 4.72 -6.06
CA SER A 104 12.02 4.40 -5.62
C SER A 104 11.63 5.27 -4.43
N PRO A 105 10.42 5.87 -4.41
CA PRO A 105 9.99 6.70 -3.29
C PRO A 105 9.54 5.89 -2.07
N ALA A 106 9.27 4.59 -2.24
CA ALA A 106 8.77 3.72 -1.19
C ALA A 106 9.14 2.25 -1.42
N ASP A 107 9.10 1.46 -0.36
CA ASP A 107 9.18 0.00 -0.42
C ASP A 107 7.83 -0.56 -0.88
N GLY A 108 7.83 -1.44 -1.88
CA GLY A 108 6.60 -2.03 -2.40
C GLY A 108 6.80 -2.82 -3.68
N THR A 109 5.68 -3.14 -4.32
CA THR A 109 5.66 -3.81 -5.63
C THR A 109 5.09 -2.86 -6.67
N ILE A 110 5.72 -2.82 -7.84
CA ILE A 110 5.22 -2.05 -8.98
C ILE A 110 3.96 -2.73 -9.52
N THR A 111 2.80 -2.11 -9.32
CA THR A 111 1.54 -2.59 -9.88
C THR A 111 1.44 -2.28 -11.37
N GLN A 112 1.85 -1.08 -11.79
CA GLN A 112 1.87 -0.64 -13.19
C GLN A 112 2.94 0.42 -13.40
N ILE A 113 3.62 0.36 -14.54
CA ILE A 113 4.60 1.36 -14.99
C ILE A 113 4.49 1.49 -16.51
N GLY A 114 4.62 2.71 -17.05
CA GLY A 114 4.54 2.94 -18.48
C GLY A 114 4.47 4.41 -18.85
N ARG A 115 4.39 4.67 -20.16
CA ARG A 115 4.14 6.00 -20.70
C ARG A 115 2.67 6.36 -20.52
N ILE A 116 2.41 7.62 -20.20
CA ILE A 116 1.08 8.21 -20.26
C ILE A 116 0.80 8.49 -21.75
N THR A 117 -0.32 7.99 -22.26
CA THR A 117 -0.79 8.23 -23.64
C THR A 117 -2.23 8.74 -23.58
N ASP A 118 -2.58 9.70 -24.44
CA ASP A 118 -3.94 10.22 -24.59
C ASP A 118 -4.59 10.73 -23.27
N GLN A 119 -3.79 11.38 -22.41
CA GLN A 119 -4.20 11.87 -21.09
C GLN A 119 -4.77 10.80 -20.14
N GLN A 120 -4.63 9.51 -20.45
CA GLN A 120 -5.06 8.42 -19.59
C GLN A 120 -3.91 7.97 -18.71
N LEU A 121 -4.09 8.12 -17.40
CA LEU A 121 -3.14 7.73 -16.39
C LEU A 121 -3.65 6.45 -15.72
N ILE A 122 -2.95 5.35 -16.02
CA ILE A 122 -2.93 4.12 -15.21
C ILE A 122 -4.24 3.32 -15.22
N GLN A 123 -4.12 2.01 -15.49
CA GLN A 123 -5.21 1.04 -15.37
C GLN A 123 -5.17 0.41 -13.97
N ALA A 124 -5.58 1.18 -12.96
CA ALA A 124 -5.76 0.59 -11.65
C ALA A 124 -7.06 -0.22 -11.68
N LYS A 125 -6.97 -1.55 -11.50
CA LYS A 125 -8.15 -2.42 -11.32
C LYS A 125 -9.17 -2.34 -12.48
N HIS A 126 -8.71 -2.42 -13.72
CA HIS A 126 -9.54 -2.31 -14.95
C HIS A 126 -10.24 -0.95 -15.17
N LEU A 127 -9.93 0.06 -14.36
CA LEU A 127 -10.42 1.43 -14.55
C LEU A 127 -9.29 2.29 -15.09
N SER A 128 -9.51 2.91 -16.26
CA SER A 128 -8.64 3.97 -16.76
C SER A 128 -9.08 5.29 -16.14
N TYR A 129 -8.14 6.04 -15.57
CA TYR A 129 -8.39 7.39 -15.07
C TYR A 129 -7.79 8.41 -16.04
N SER A 130 -8.47 9.53 -16.25
CA SER A 130 -7.84 10.65 -16.96
C SER A 130 -6.99 11.50 -16.00
N LEU A 131 -6.01 12.22 -16.55
CA LEU A 131 -5.18 13.18 -15.82
C LEU A 131 -6.04 14.18 -15.01
N PRO A 132 -7.06 14.86 -15.58
CA PRO A 132 -7.91 15.77 -14.81
C PRO A 132 -8.63 15.11 -13.64
N GLN A 133 -9.10 13.86 -13.81
CA GLN A 133 -9.80 13.13 -12.75
C GLN A 133 -8.87 12.80 -11.58
N LEU A 134 -7.59 12.54 -11.87
CA LEU A 134 -6.61 12.25 -10.84
C LEU A 134 -6.17 13.50 -10.07
N PHE A 135 -5.98 14.62 -10.77
CA PHE A 135 -5.56 15.87 -10.15
C PHE A 135 -6.73 16.66 -9.52
N GLY A 136 -7.97 16.30 -9.83
CA GLY A 136 -9.16 16.98 -9.33
C GLY A 136 -9.36 18.38 -9.93
N ASP A 137 -8.65 18.69 -11.01
CA ASP A 137 -8.62 19.99 -11.67
C ASP A 137 -8.66 19.79 -13.20
N GLN A 138 -9.54 20.54 -13.87
CA GLN A 138 -9.75 20.42 -15.32
C GLN A 138 -8.70 21.18 -16.15
N GLU A 139 -7.95 22.10 -15.53
CA GLU A 139 -6.98 22.93 -16.26
C GLU A 139 -5.63 22.22 -16.48
N VAL A 140 -5.29 21.22 -15.66
CA VAL A 140 -4.01 20.48 -15.74
C VAL A 140 -3.97 19.49 -16.93
N GLY A 141 -5.11 19.20 -17.57
CA GLY A 141 -5.19 18.25 -18.68
C GLY A 141 -4.66 18.74 -20.04
N ASN A 142 -4.42 20.05 -20.20
CA ASN A 142 -4.15 20.67 -21.51
C ASN A 142 -2.70 21.16 -21.71
N GLN A 143 -1.74 20.67 -20.92
CA GLN A 143 -0.32 20.98 -21.06
C GLN A 143 0.48 19.77 -21.56
#